data_AF-A0A7I8IIV0-F1
#
_entry.id   AF-A0A7I8IIV0-F1
#
_cell.length_a   1.000
_cell.length_b   1.000
_cell.length_c   1.000
_cell.angle_alpha   90.00
_cell.angle_beta   90.00
_cell.angle_gamma   90.00
#
_symmetry.space_group_name_H-M   'P 1'
#
loop_
_entity.id
_entity.type
_entity.pdbx_description
1 polymer ?
#
loop_
_entity_poly.entity_id
_entity_poly.type
_entity_poly.pdbx_seq_one_letter_code
_entity_poly.pdbx_strand_id
1 'polypeptide(L)'
;MCPEVLTAGGPRALAPVFTFLIREAAVDGLSGLRRAVRRRPRLLVSDVATRLRPTLYFLQMLGVVEIGRRHAPLLSCSSVLLSQGVGFCPREARAMVRRFPQLFCYSIAGNLEPKFDFFAVEMKRSLRELRDFPQFFSFSLRRRIIPRHRRCSDAGVALPLPPC
;
A
#
# COMPACT_ATOMS: atom_id res chain seq x y z
N MET A 1 11.85 -13.99 4.72
CA MET A 1 11.68 -15.23 3.94
C MET A 1 10.23 -15.67 4.04
N CYS A 2 9.66 -16.27 2.99
CA CYS A 2 8.32 -16.88 3.01
C CYS A 2 8.50 -18.40 2.97
N PRO A 3 8.37 -19.11 4.12
CA PRO A 3 8.57 -20.56 4.16
C PRO A 3 7.63 -21.31 3.22
N GLU A 4 6.46 -20.72 2.92
CA GLU A 4 5.46 -21.28 2.02
C GLU A 4 5.93 -21.38 0.57
N VAL A 5 6.90 -20.55 0.15
CA VAL A 5 7.49 -20.62 -1.19
C VAL A 5 8.38 -21.85 -1.32
N LEU A 6 9.02 -22.28 -0.23
CA LEU A 6 9.89 -23.46 -0.20
C LEU A 6 9.09 -24.76 -0.18
N THR A 7 7.82 -24.70 0.25
CA THR A 7 6.90 -25.84 0.28
C THR A 7 5.90 -25.83 -0.89
N ALA A 8 5.86 -24.76 -1.69
CA ALA A 8 5.02 -24.68 -2.89
C ALA A 8 5.44 -25.80 -3.87
N GLY A 9 4.47 -26.57 -4.37
CA GLY A 9 4.63 -27.84 -5.11
C GLY A 9 5.37 -27.78 -6.45
N GLY A 10 6.60 -27.26 -6.45
CA GLY A 10 7.49 -27.17 -7.59
C GLY A 10 7.11 -26.11 -8.63
N PRO A 11 7.85 -26.04 -9.75
CA PRO A 11 7.65 -25.05 -10.81
C PRO A 11 6.25 -25.02 -11.41
N ARG A 12 5.56 -26.17 -11.47
CA ARG A 12 4.19 -26.28 -11.99
C ARG A 12 3.17 -25.52 -11.15
N ALA A 13 3.34 -25.51 -9.83
CA ALA A 13 2.47 -24.74 -8.93
C ALA A 13 2.63 -23.22 -9.09
N LEU A 14 3.81 -22.77 -9.55
CA LEU A 14 4.14 -21.35 -9.71
C LEU A 14 3.83 -20.80 -11.12
N ALA A 15 3.70 -21.68 -12.11
CA ALA A 15 3.43 -21.31 -13.50
C ALA A 15 2.23 -20.35 -13.67
N PRO A 16 1.07 -20.58 -13.02
CA PRO A 16 -0.07 -19.67 -13.12
C PRO A 16 0.26 -18.24 -12.67
N VAL A 17 1.05 -18.09 -11.60
CA VAL A 17 1.44 -16.77 -11.08
C VAL A 17 2.39 -16.07 -12.05
N PHE A 18 3.38 -16.77 -12.60
CA PHE A 18 4.29 -16.16 -13.58
C PHE A 18 3.56 -15.75 -14.86
N THR A 19 2.67 -16.62 -15.36
CA THR A 19 1.83 -16.30 -16.52
C THR A 19 0.99 -15.05 -16.26
N PHE A 20 0.32 -14.98 -15.11
CA PHE A 20 -0.43 -13.80 -14.70
C PHE A 20 0.44 -12.53 -14.63
N LEU A 21 1.59 -12.60 -13.96
CA LEU A 21 2.48 -11.44 -13.80
C LEU A 21 2.99 -10.90 -15.15
N ILE A 22 3.32 -11.79 -16.10
CA ILE A 22 3.84 -11.40 -17.41
C ILE A 22 2.71 -10.94 -18.33
N ARG A 23 1.63 -11.72 -18.44
CA ARG A 23 0.59 -11.53 -19.47
C ARG A 23 -0.50 -10.55 -19.05
N GLU A 24 -0.90 -10.56 -17.79
CA GLU A 24 -2.02 -9.75 -17.30
C GLU A 24 -1.53 -8.51 -16.55
N ALA A 25 -0.57 -8.67 -15.63
CA ALA A 25 -0.06 -7.53 -14.87
C ALA A 25 0.97 -6.68 -15.64
N ALA A 26 1.46 -7.15 -16.79
CA ALA A 26 2.48 -6.49 -17.62
C ALA A 26 3.79 -6.20 -16.86
N VAL A 27 4.32 -7.18 -16.13
CA VAL A 27 5.65 -7.09 -15.51
C VAL A 27 6.72 -7.28 -16.60
N ASP A 28 7.59 -6.29 -16.78
CA ASP A 28 8.62 -6.35 -17.82
C ASP A 28 9.74 -7.35 -17.48
N GLY A 29 9.79 -8.43 -18.24
CA GLY A 29 10.93 -9.36 -18.29
C GLY A 29 11.34 -9.97 -16.95
N LEU A 30 12.50 -10.63 -16.97
CA LEU A 30 13.05 -11.30 -15.79
C LEU A 30 13.48 -10.32 -14.70
N SER A 31 13.92 -9.11 -15.06
CA SER A 31 14.36 -8.10 -14.10
C SER A 31 13.18 -7.55 -13.29
N GLY A 32 12.04 -7.28 -13.93
CA GLY A 32 10.79 -6.87 -13.27
C GLY A 32 10.26 -7.97 -12.36
N LEU A 33 10.21 -9.21 -12.84
CA LEU A 33 9.79 -10.37 -12.04
C LEU A 33 10.69 -10.56 -10.82
N ARG A 34 12.02 -10.54 -11.00
CA ARG A 34 12.98 -10.67 -9.90
C ARG A 34 12.79 -9.57 -8.86
N ARG A 35 12.57 -8.33 -9.30
CA ARG A 35 12.29 -7.19 -8.40
C ARG A 35 10.99 -7.40 -7.62
N ALA A 36 9.91 -7.82 -8.29
CA ALA A 36 8.60 -8.06 -7.68
C ALA A 36 8.69 -9.17 -6.62
N VAL A 37 9.26 -10.31 -6.99
CA VAL A 37 9.43 -11.48 -6.10
C VAL A 37 10.35 -11.16 -4.93
N ARG A 38 11.49 -10.47 -5.14
CA ARG A 38 12.40 -10.08 -4.05
C ARG A 38 11.72 -9.17 -3.03
N ARG A 39 10.92 -8.21 -3.48
CA ARG A 39 10.18 -7.31 -2.58
C ARG A 39 9.04 -8.03 -1.89
N ARG A 40 8.40 -9.00 -2.56
CA ARG A 40 7.20 -9.66 -2.03
C ARG A 40 7.12 -11.12 -2.49
N PRO A 41 7.85 -12.03 -1.81
CA PRO A 41 7.86 -13.45 -2.18
C PRO A 41 6.48 -14.10 -2.10
N ARG A 42 5.59 -13.57 -1.24
CA ARG A 42 4.19 -14.00 -1.11
C ARG A 42 3.38 -13.92 -2.42
N LEU A 43 3.82 -13.16 -3.42
CA LEU A 43 3.22 -13.17 -4.75
C LEU A 43 3.16 -14.58 -5.34
N LEU A 44 4.22 -15.37 -5.14
CA LEU A 44 4.37 -16.71 -5.72
C LEU A 44 3.41 -17.75 -5.14
N VAL A 45 2.92 -17.52 -3.92
CA VAL A 45 1.98 -18.41 -3.22
C VAL A 45 0.58 -17.82 -3.13
N SER A 46 0.35 -16.66 -3.76
CA SER A 46 -0.97 -16.04 -3.79
C SER A 46 -1.79 -16.62 -4.93
N ASP A 47 -3.03 -16.98 -4.64
CA ASP A 47 -3.94 -17.48 -5.65
C ASP A 47 -4.26 -16.41 -6.71
N VAL A 48 -4.15 -16.80 -7.99
CA VAL A 48 -4.33 -15.88 -9.11
C VAL A 48 -5.79 -15.45 -9.23
N ALA A 49 -6.73 -16.38 -9.12
CA ALA A 49 -8.14 -16.16 -9.42
C ALA A 49 -8.86 -15.37 -8.33
N THR A 50 -8.57 -15.67 -7.07
CA THR A 50 -9.27 -15.12 -5.91
C THR A 50 -8.56 -13.92 -5.30
N ARG A 51 -7.27 -13.72 -5.58
CA ARG A 51 -6.48 -12.61 -4.98
C ARG A 51 -5.81 -11.72 -6.00
N LEU A 52 -4.90 -12.26 -6.81
CA LEU A 52 -4.04 -11.40 -7.65
C LEU A 52 -4.83 -10.67 -8.74
N ARG A 53 -5.69 -11.37 -9.48
CA ARG A 53 -6.49 -10.81 -10.57
C ARG A 53 -7.56 -9.82 -10.08
N PRO A 54 -8.37 -10.12 -9.03
CA PRO A 54 -9.28 -9.13 -8.46
C PRO A 54 -8.56 -7.86 -7.98
N THR A 55 -7.38 -8.01 -7.37
CA THR A 55 -6.58 -6.86 -6.92
C THR A 55 -6.06 -6.04 -8.10
N LEU A 56 -5.63 -6.67 -9.19
CA LEU A 56 -5.21 -5.98 -10.41
C LEU A 56 -6.35 -5.12 -10.98
N TYR A 57 -7.53 -5.72 -11.19
CA TYR A 57 -8.69 -4.99 -11.72
C TYR A 57 -9.13 -3.86 -10.81
N PHE A 58 -9.10 -4.09 -9.50
CA PHE A 58 -9.43 -3.07 -8.54
C PHE A 58 -8.46 -1.88 -8.62
N LEU A 59 -7.15 -2.12 -8.65
CA LEU A 59 -6.14 -1.06 -8.81
C LEU A 59 -6.32 -0.31 -10.14
N GLN A 60 -6.65 -1.00 -11.22
CA GLN A 60 -6.95 -0.39 -12.53
C GLN A 60 -8.21 0.48 -12.46
N MET A 61 -9.30 0.01 -11.85
CA MET A 61 -10.51 0.81 -11.64
C MET A 61 -10.25 2.06 -10.80
N LEU A 62 -9.27 2.01 -9.91
CA LEU A 62 -8.84 3.17 -9.14
C LEU A 62 -7.99 4.15 -9.93
N GLY A 63 -7.62 3.84 -11.17
CA GLY A 63 -6.78 4.66 -12.01
C GLY A 63 -5.28 4.54 -11.68
N VAL A 64 -4.87 3.45 -11.03
CA VAL A 64 -3.44 3.12 -10.88
C VAL A 64 -2.97 2.47 -12.17
N VAL A 65 -2.07 3.16 -12.87
CA VAL A 65 -1.48 2.69 -14.14
C VAL A 65 -0.13 1.99 -13.90
N GLU A 66 0.37 1.28 -14.90
CA GLU A 66 1.71 0.66 -14.87
C GLU A 66 1.93 -0.29 -13.67
N ILE A 67 0.89 -1.02 -13.27
CA ILE A 67 0.90 -1.84 -12.04
C ILE A 67 2.03 -2.87 -12.08
N GLY A 68 2.22 -3.63 -13.15
CA GLY A 68 3.33 -4.58 -13.26
C GLY A 68 4.71 -3.94 -13.16
N ARG A 69 4.89 -2.75 -13.75
CA ARG A 69 6.20 -2.09 -13.81
C ARG A 69 6.61 -1.48 -12.47
N ARG A 70 5.67 -0.81 -11.80
CA ARG A 70 5.95 0.03 -10.63
C ARG A 70 5.40 -0.53 -9.32
N HIS A 71 4.35 -1.34 -9.39
CA HIS A 71 3.50 -1.69 -8.25
C HIS A 71 3.16 -3.19 -8.15
N ALA A 72 3.86 -4.08 -8.86
CA ALA A 72 3.60 -5.51 -8.82
C ALA A 72 3.56 -6.12 -7.40
N PRO A 73 4.39 -5.67 -6.42
CA PRO A 73 4.28 -6.13 -5.03
C PRO A 73 2.90 -5.94 -4.39
N LEU A 74 2.13 -4.94 -4.85
CA LEU A 74 0.81 -4.61 -4.29
C LEU A 74 -0.25 -5.67 -4.62
N LEU A 75 -0.06 -6.47 -5.67
CA LEU A 75 -1.04 -7.47 -6.11
C LEU A 75 -1.29 -8.56 -5.05
N SER A 76 -0.31 -8.81 -4.18
CA SER A 76 -0.46 -9.72 -3.04
C SER A 76 -0.93 -9.04 -1.76
N CYS A 77 -1.05 -7.71 -1.76
CA CYS A 77 -1.49 -6.97 -0.59
C CYS A 77 -3.02 -7.04 -0.50
N SER A 78 -3.49 -7.37 0.69
CA SER A 78 -4.90 -7.29 1.07
C SER A 78 -5.13 -5.90 1.63
N SER A 79 -5.77 -4.97 0.90
CA SER A 79 -6.29 -3.77 1.57
C SER A 79 -7.77 -3.57 1.39
N VAL A 80 -8.30 -3.31 2.57
CA VAL A 80 -9.67 -3.06 2.99
C VAL A 80 -9.97 -1.54 2.97
N LEU A 81 -9.07 -0.72 2.41
CA LEU A 81 -9.13 0.75 2.48
C LEU A 81 -10.40 1.36 1.86
N LEU A 82 -11.02 0.64 0.93
CA LEU A 82 -12.33 1.03 0.40
C LEU A 82 -13.48 0.24 1.01
N SER A 83 -13.21 -0.89 1.68
CA SER A 83 -14.27 -1.73 2.21
C SER A 83 -14.88 -1.09 3.45
N GLN A 84 -14.12 -0.77 4.51
CA GLN A 84 -14.63 -0.10 5.72
C GLN A 84 -13.45 0.46 6.57
N GLY A 85 -13.62 1.65 7.16
CA GLY A 85 -13.03 1.90 8.50
C GLY A 85 -11.95 2.97 8.71
N VAL A 86 -11.66 3.87 7.78
CA VAL A 86 -10.87 5.08 8.10
C VAL A 86 -11.67 6.26 7.57
N GLY A 87 -11.92 7.30 8.37
CA GLY A 87 -12.95 8.34 8.18
C GLY A 87 -12.85 9.24 6.93
N PHE A 88 -12.44 8.69 5.79
CA PHE A 88 -12.41 9.27 4.47
C PHE A 88 -13.61 8.82 3.66
N CYS A 89 -14.17 9.72 2.85
CA CYS A 89 -15.16 9.29 1.87
C CYS A 89 -14.47 8.47 0.74
N PRO A 90 -15.23 7.65 -0.01
CA PRO A 90 -14.66 6.85 -1.10
C PRO A 90 -13.86 7.68 -2.10
N ARG A 91 -14.31 8.90 -2.42
CA ARG A 91 -13.60 9.79 -3.36
C ARG A 91 -12.20 10.18 -2.86
N GLU A 92 -12.06 10.49 -1.58
CA GLU A 92 -10.78 10.86 -0.97
C GLU A 92 -9.84 9.67 -0.88
N ALA A 93 -10.36 8.52 -0.44
CA ALA A 93 -9.59 7.27 -0.40
C ALA A 93 -9.05 6.92 -1.80
N ARG A 94 -9.87 7.03 -2.85
CA ARG A 94 -9.43 6.83 -4.24
C ARG A 94 -8.33 7.81 -4.65
N ALA A 95 -8.47 9.10 -4.30
CA ALA A 95 -7.46 10.11 -4.62
C ALA A 95 -6.11 9.83 -3.94
N MET A 96 -6.14 9.45 -2.66
CA MET A 96 -4.96 9.08 -1.88
C MET A 96 -4.27 7.85 -2.45
N VAL A 97 -5.03 6.82 -2.81
CA VAL A 97 -4.52 5.59 -3.42
C VAL A 97 -3.83 5.88 -4.75
N ARG A 98 -4.42 6.71 -5.62
CA ARG A 98 -3.80 7.06 -6.89
C ARG A 98 -2.44 7.71 -6.71
N ARG A 99 -2.30 8.56 -5.69
CA ARG A 99 -1.03 9.23 -5.34
C ARG A 99 -0.04 8.29 -4.67
N PHE A 100 -0.51 7.41 -3.79
CA PHE A 100 0.33 6.52 -3.01
C PHE A 100 -0.26 5.10 -2.93
N PRO A 101 -0.11 4.29 -3.99
CA PRO A 101 -0.69 2.95 -4.05
C PRO A 101 -0.19 2.01 -2.94
N GLN A 102 0.99 2.27 -2.34
CA GLN A 102 1.50 1.48 -1.21
C GLN A 102 0.58 1.48 0.02
N LEU A 103 -0.38 2.41 0.10
CA LEU A 103 -1.46 2.36 1.10
C LEU A 103 -2.13 0.98 1.17
N PHE A 104 -2.18 0.25 0.05
CA PHE A 104 -2.73 -1.09 -0.05
C PHE A 104 -2.03 -2.14 0.84
N CYS A 105 -0.82 -1.87 1.30
CA CYS A 105 -0.05 -2.83 2.06
C CYS A 105 -0.03 -2.54 3.57
N TYR A 106 -0.72 -1.51 4.02
CA TYR A 106 -0.83 -1.19 5.44
C TYR A 106 -2.09 -1.80 6.05
N SER A 107 -1.95 -2.31 7.27
CA SER A 107 -3.09 -2.77 8.07
C SER A 107 -3.89 -1.58 8.58
N ILE A 108 -5.22 -1.73 8.65
CA ILE A 108 -6.09 -0.69 9.23
C ILE A 108 -5.76 -0.53 10.70
N ALA A 109 -6.08 -1.54 11.52
CA ALA A 109 -5.91 -1.50 12.97
C ALA A 109 -4.46 -1.28 13.42
N GLY A 110 -3.48 -1.82 12.67
CA GLY A 110 -2.07 -1.77 13.07
C GLY A 110 -1.30 -0.55 12.55
N ASN A 111 -1.86 0.23 11.61
CA ASN A 111 -1.11 1.31 10.97
C ASN A 111 -1.98 2.52 10.63
N LEU A 112 -3.04 2.34 9.83
CA LEU A 112 -3.82 3.46 9.33
C LEU A 112 -4.62 4.15 10.43
N GLU A 113 -5.38 3.38 11.19
CA GLU A 113 -6.25 3.86 12.27
C GLU A 113 -5.46 4.61 13.37
N PRO A 114 -4.44 4.02 14.02
CA PRO A 114 -3.72 4.72 15.10
C PRO A 114 -2.98 5.98 14.62
N LYS A 115 -2.59 6.05 13.34
CA LYS A 115 -1.98 7.25 12.76
C LYS A 115 -3.01 8.31 12.41
N PHE A 116 -4.18 7.88 11.93
CA PHE A 116 -5.30 8.76 11.67
C PHE A 116 -5.78 9.41 12.97
N ASP A 117 -5.98 8.62 14.02
CA ASP A 117 -6.44 9.13 15.33
C ASP A 117 -5.46 10.13 15.90
N PHE A 118 -4.16 9.83 15.88
CA PHE A 118 -3.14 10.78 16.31
C PHE A 118 -3.17 12.07 15.48
N PHE A 119 -3.38 11.97 14.17
CA PHE A 119 -3.43 13.13 13.29
C PHE A 119 -4.68 14.01 13.54
N ALA A 120 -5.84 13.39 13.72
CA ALA A 120 -7.12 14.08 13.88
C ALA A 120 -7.33 14.60 15.31
N VAL A 121 -7.00 13.80 16.32
CA VAL A 121 -7.29 14.10 17.73
C VAL A 121 -6.15 14.88 18.38
N GLU A 122 -4.92 14.37 18.28
CA GLU A 122 -3.77 14.97 18.98
C GLU A 122 -3.21 16.16 18.19
N MET A 123 -2.95 15.98 16.89
CA MET A 123 -2.42 17.06 16.06
C MET A 123 -3.51 18.07 15.64
N LYS A 124 -4.80 17.71 15.73
CA LYS A 124 -5.96 18.55 15.36
C LYS A 124 -5.87 19.14 13.95
N ARG A 125 -5.42 18.35 12.99
CA ARG A 125 -5.16 18.80 11.62
C ARG A 125 -6.28 18.45 10.66
N SER A 126 -6.32 19.16 9.53
CA SER A 126 -7.32 18.93 8.49
C SER A 126 -7.04 17.63 7.71
N LEU A 127 -8.09 16.83 7.49
CA LEU A 127 -8.02 15.64 6.63
C LEU A 127 -7.56 15.94 5.20
N ARG A 128 -7.73 17.18 4.75
CA ARG A 128 -7.23 17.65 3.44
C ARG A 128 -5.71 17.45 3.32
N GLU A 129 -4.96 17.67 4.39
CA GLU A 129 -3.51 17.49 4.38
C GLU A 129 -3.12 16.01 4.23
N LEU A 130 -3.86 15.09 4.85
CA LEU A 130 -3.63 13.65 4.66
C LEU A 130 -3.97 13.20 3.24
N ARG A 131 -5.03 13.77 2.65
CA ARG A 131 -5.39 13.52 1.26
C ARG A 131 -4.29 13.98 0.30
N ASP A 132 -3.69 15.13 0.58
CA ASP A 132 -2.65 15.72 -0.25
C ASP A 132 -1.27 15.11 0.01
N PHE A 133 -1.06 14.47 1.18
CA PHE A 133 0.17 13.78 1.56
C PHE A 133 -0.09 12.39 2.20
N PRO A 134 -0.57 11.40 1.44
CA PRO A 134 -0.87 10.05 1.95
C PRO A 134 0.36 9.28 2.45
N GLN A 135 1.57 9.70 2.09
CA GLN A 135 2.84 9.13 2.57
C GLN A 135 3.02 9.30 4.08
N PHE A 136 2.20 10.14 4.74
CA PHE A 136 2.12 10.22 6.19
C PHE A 136 2.01 8.81 6.84
N PHE A 137 1.16 7.95 6.27
CA PHE A 137 0.97 6.58 6.75
C PHE A 137 2.20 5.67 6.59
N SER A 138 3.19 6.06 5.80
CA SER A 138 4.46 5.32 5.68
C SER A 138 5.41 5.57 6.85
N PHE A 139 5.25 6.68 7.57
CA PHE A 139 6.15 7.04 8.67
C PHE A 139 5.80 6.32 9.97
N SER A 140 6.82 6.01 10.78
CA SER A 140 6.61 5.41 12.10
C SER A 140 5.92 6.40 13.04
N LEU A 141 4.80 5.98 13.63
CA LEU A 141 4.07 6.79 14.61
C LEU A 141 4.97 7.14 15.80
N ARG A 142 5.56 6.13 16.45
CA ARG A 142 6.38 6.27 17.65
C ARG A 142 7.75 6.90 17.40
N ARG A 143 8.43 6.54 16.31
CA ARG A 143 9.82 6.98 16.06
C ARG A 143 9.93 8.27 15.25
N ARG A 144 8.89 8.67 14.52
CA ARG A 144 8.98 9.79 13.58
C ARG A 144 7.87 10.82 13.74
N ILE A 145 6.60 10.40 13.79
CA ILE A 145 5.46 11.32 13.82
C ILE A 145 5.38 12.01 15.20
N ILE A 146 5.24 11.22 16.28
CA ILE A 146 5.12 11.75 17.65
C ILE A 146 6.30 12.64 18.05
N PRO A 147 7.58 12.22 17.89
CA PRO A 147 8.71 13.04 18.33
C PRO A 147 8.82 14.37 17.58
N ARG A 148 8.47 14.40 16.30
CA ARG A 148 8.51 15.64 15.49
C ARG A 148 7.37 16.56 15.85
N HIS A 149 6.17 16.02 16.07
CA HIS A 149 5.03 16.83 16.53
C HIS A 149 5.32 17.50 17.87
N ARG A 150 5.84 16.73 18.85
CA ARG A 150 6.23 17.26 20.16
C ARG A 150 7.26 18.38 20.03
N ARG A 151 8.33 18.16 19.26
CA ARG A 151 9.35 19.19 19.03
C ARG A 151 8.78 20.49 18.42
N CYS A 152 7.81 20.38 17.51
CA CYS A 152 7.14 21.55 16.94
C CYS A 152 6.27 22.25 17.99
N SER A 153 5.53 21.48 18.80
CA SER A 153 4.71 21.99 19.90
C SER A 153 5.56 22.71 20.96
N ASP A 154 6.69 22.15 21.36
CA ASP A 154 7.62 22.73 22.35
C ASP A 154 8.23 24.05 21.84
N ALA A 155 8.45 24.14 20.52
CA ALA A 155 8.92 25.35 19.87
C ALA A 155 7.79 26.35 19.52
N GLY A 156 6.53 26.02 19.81
CA GLY A 156 5.37 26.88 19.50
C GLY A 156 5.10 27.04 18.00
N VAL A 157 5.60 26.13 17.15
CA VAL A 157 5.46 26.21 15.69
C VAL A 157 4.56 25.10 15.14
N ALA A 158 3.82 25.41 14.08
CA ALA A 158 3.00 24.44 13.35
C ALA A 158 3.49 24.33 11.90
N LEU A 159 4.04 23.17 11.53
CA LEU A 159 4.54 22.93 10.16
C LEU A 159 3.51 22.15 9.31
N PRO A 160 3.13 22.65 8.12
CA PRO A 160 2.27 21.94 7.17
C PRO A 160 2.88 20.61 6.73
N LEU A 161 2.04 19.61 6.41
CA LEU A 161 2.55 18.47 5.64
C LEU A 161 2.94 18.95 4.23
N PRO A 162 4.07 18.48 3.67
CA PRO A 162 4.50 18.92 2.36
C PRO A 162 3.48 18.48 1.29
N PRO A 163 3.06 19.37 0.38
CA PRO A 163 2.21 18.96 -0.74
C PRO A 163 3.00 18.02 -1.67
N CYS A 164 2.32 16.97 -2.18
CA CYS A 164 2.84 16.07 -3.21
C CYS A 164 2.50 16.53 -4.62
#